data_AF-A0A925M7N4-F1
#
_entry.id   AF-A0A925M7N4-F1
#
_cell.length_a   1.000
_cell.length_b   1.000
_cell.length_c   1.000
_cell.angle_alpha   90.00
_cell.angle_beta   90.00
_cell.angle_gamma   90.00
#
_symmetry.space_group_name_H-M   'P 1'
#
loop_
_entity.id
_entity.type
_entity.pdbx_description
1 polymer ?
#
loop_
_entity_poly.entity_id
_entity_poly.type
_entity_poly.pdbx_seq_one_letter_code
_entity_poly.pdbx_strand_id
1 'polypeptide(L)' 'MRCPSCGTDNAPGSRFCGGCGAKLAVSARLAPTQKITDDAGYPQPPAPPILPVTVPGLGSP' A
#
# COMPACT_ATOMS: atom_id res chain seq x y z
N MET A 1 2.70 -8.25 18.53
CA MET A 1 1.39 -8.81 18.91
C MET A 1 1.37 -10.28 18.53
N ARG A 2 1.20 -11.17 19.49
CA ARG A 2 1.42 -12.61 19.26
C ARG A 2 0.17 -13.29 18.73
N CYS A 3 0.30 -14.02 17.64
CA CYS A 3 -0.82 -14.73 17.02
C CYS A 3 -1.31 -15.85 17.95
N PRO A 4 -2.61 -15.91 18.30
CA PRO A 4 -3.13 -16.97 19.16
C PRO A 4 -3.16 -18.34 18.45
N SER A 5 -3.17 -18.37 17.12
CA SER A 5 -3.25 -19.61 16.35
C SER A 5 -1.89 -20.29 16.13
N CYS A 6 -0.81 -19.52 15.94
CA CYS A 6 0.50 -20.08 15.60
C CYS A 6 1.67 -19.50 16.39
N GLY A 7 1.44 -18.52 17.27
CA GLY A 7 2.47 -17.95 18.14
C GLY A 7 3.45 -16.97 17.47
N THR A 8 3.30 -16.69 16.16
CA THR A 8 4.11 -15.69 15.44
C THR A 8 3.92 -14.30 16.01
N ASP A 9 5.00 -13.54 16.17
CA ASP A 9 4.92 -12.13 16.55
C ASP A 9 4.64 -11.26 15.32
N ASN A 10 3.62 -10.42 15.40
CA ASN A 10 3.17 -9.54 14.32
C ASN A 10 3.27 -8.07 14.73
N ALA A 11 3.46 -7.18 13.77
CA ALA A 11 3.43 -5.75 14.02
C ALA A 11 2.06 -5.30 14.58
N PRO A 12 2.02 -4.31 15.49
CA PRO A 12 0.76 -3.72 15.95
C PRO A 12 0.01 -3.11 14.76
N GLY A 13 -1.27 -3.43 14.63
CA GLY A 13 -2.10 -2.98 13.49
C GLY A 13 -2.23 -4.00 12.35
N SER A 14 -1.46 -5.09 12.36
CA SER A 14 -1.56 -6.16 11.36
C SER A 14 -2.92 -6.84 11.39
N ARG A 15 -3.69 -6.72 10.30
CA ARG A 15 -5.05 -7.31 10.18
C ARG A 15 -5.03 -8.84 10.09
N PHE A 16 -3.92 -9.41 9.63
CA PHE A 16 -3.71 -10.84 9.44
C PHE A 16 -2.32 -11.24 9.94
N CYS A 17 -2.18 -12.50 10.34
CA CYS A 17 -0.90 -13.07 10.76
C CYS A 17 0.00 -13.32 9.55
N GLY A 18 1.24 -12.83 9.58
CA GLY A 18 2.23 -13.10 8.53
C GLY A 18 2.75 -14.54 8.49
N GLY A 19 2.53 -15.32 9.55
CA GLY A 19 2.96 -16.72 9.62
C GLY A 19 1.93 -17.72 9.10
N CYS A 20 0.66 -17.57 9.54
CA CYS A 20 -0.39 -18.55 9.22
C CYS A 20 -1.61 -17.96 8.49
N GLY A 21 -1.63 -16.65 8.23
CA GLY A 21 -2.76 -15.98 7.57
C GLY A 21 -4.01 -15.78 8.43
N ALA A 22 -4.04 -16.27 9.67
CA ALA A 22 -5.18 -16.10 10.57
C ALA A 22 -5.50 -14.62 10.79
N LYS A 23 -6.80 -14.28 10.80
CA LYS A 23 -7.27 -12.93 11.15
C LYS A 23 -6.86 -12.61 12.57
N LEU A 24 -6.19 -11.47 12.75
CA LEU A 24 -5.89 -10.96 14.08
C LEU A 24 -7.01 -10.03 14.51
N ALA A 25 -7.45 -10.17 15.76
CA ALA A 25 -8.43 -9.28 16.36
C ALA A 25 -7.75 -7.93 16.66
N VAL A 26 -7.56 -7.12 15.63
CA VAL A 26 -7.10 -5.74 15.80
C VAL A 26 -8.34 -4.89 16.05
N SER A 27 -8.42 -4.28 17.23
CA SER A 27 -9.39 -3.20 17.48
C SER A 27 -8.96 -1.99 16.65
N ALA A 28 -9.48 -1.92 15.42
CA ALA A 28 -9.32 -0.79 14.56
C ALA A 28 -10.08 0.40 15.15
N ARG A 29 -9.41 1.24 15.96
CA ARG A 29 -9.74 2.67 15.96
C ARG A 29 -9.07 3.30 14.74
N LEU A 30 -9.45 2.82 13.55
CA LEU A 30 -9.22 3.56 12.33
C LEU A 30 -10.33 4.60 12.31
N ALA A 31 -9.95 5.88 12.24
CA ALA A 31 -10.90 6.92 11.85
C ALA A 31 -11.68 6.43 10.62
N PRO A 32 -13.00 6.69 10.53
CA PRO A 32 -13.77 6.22 9.39
C PRO A 32 -13.11 6.71 8.11
N THR A 33 -12.65 5.78 7.26
CA THR A 33 -12.18 6.15 5.92
C THR A 33 -13.41 6.67 5.19
N GLN A 34 -13.48 7.99 5.02
CA GLN A 34 -14.63 8.60 4.38
C GLN A 34 -14.53 8.27 2.89
N LYS A 35 -15.59 7.66 2.34
CA LYS A 35 -15.70 7.54 0.89
C LYS A 35 -15.71 8.95 0.32
N ILE A 36 -14.63 9.32 -0.35
CA ILE A 36 -14.62 10.49 -1.21
C ILE A 36 -15.59 10.16 -2.36
N THR A 37 -16.67 10.91 -2.49
CA THR A 37 -17.60 10.79 -3.61
C THR A 37 -16.97 11.41 -4.85
N ASP A 38 -17.14 10.75 -6.00
CA ASP A 38 -16.40 11.00 -7.26
C ASP A 38 -16.68 12.35 -7.96
N ASP A 39 -17.38 13.29 -7.29
CA ASP A 39 -17.65 14.65 -7.81
C ASP A 39 -16.51 15.65 -7.48
N ALA A 40 -15.59 15.28 -6.60
CA ALA A 40 -14.38 16.08 -6.38
C ALA A 40 -13.44 15.91 -7.58
N GLY A 41 -13.53 16.82 -8.55
CA GLY A 41 -12.57 16.91 -9.65
C GLY A 41 -11.15 16.92 -9.09
N TYR A 42 -10.39 15.85 -9.35
CA TYR A 42 -8.99 15.75 -8.92
C TYR A 42 -8.22 16.92 -9.54
N PRO A 43 -7.61 17.82 -8.75
CA PRO A 43 -6.69 18.80 -9.30
C PRO A 43 -5.52 18.00 -9.88
N GLN A 44 -5.42 17.97 -11.21
CA GLN A 44 -4.25 17.40 -11.87
C GLN A 44 -3.05 18.28 -11.47
N PRO A 45 -2.05 17.75 -10.75
CA PRO A 45 -0.79 18.47 -10.64
C PRO A 45 -0.23 18.68 -12.06
N PRO A 46 0.50 19.77 -12.32
CA PRO A 46 1.09 19.99 -13.64
C PRO A 46 1.94 18.77 -14.01
N ALA A 47 1.73 18.24 -15.22
CA ALA A 47 2.50 17.09 -15.69
C ALA A 47 4.00 17.43 -15.66
N PRO A 48 4.86 16.54 -15.14
CA PRO A 48 6.30 16.75 -15.24
C PRO A 48 6.73 16.76 -16.72
N PRO A 49 7.77 17.53 -17.09
CA PRO A 49 8.29 17.52 -18.46
C PRO A 49 8.77 16.11 -18.82
N ILE A 50 8.37 15.61 -19.98
CA ILE A 50 8.88 14.33 -20.51
C ILE A 50 10.32 14.56 -20.96
N LEU A 51 11.27 14.14 -20.14
CA LEU A 51 12.67 14.13 -20.53
C LEU A 51 12.94 12.92 -21.44
N PRO A 52 13.65 13.09 -22.57
CA PRO A 52 14.06 11.95 -23.38
C PRO A 52 15.03 11.08 -22.58
N VAL A 53 14.63 9.85 -22.28
CA VAL A 53 15.55 8.86 -21.71
C VAL A 53 16.42 8.36 -22.85
N THR A 54 17.64 8.87 -22.96
CA THR A 54 18.64 8.29 -23.86
C THR A 54 19.04 6.93 -23.28
N VAL A 55 18.60 5.84 -23.92
CA VAL A 55 19.09 4.49 -23.62
C VAL A 55 20.48 4.31 -24.23
N PRO A 56 21.58 4.28 -23.45
CA PRO A 56 22.89 3.99 -23.98
C PRO A 56 22.94 2.49 -24.27
N GLY A 57 23.05 2.07 -25.53
CA GLY A 57 23.43 0.70 -25.85
C GLY A 57 22.66 -0.07 -26.93
N LEU A 58 21.72 0.53 -27.68
CA LEU A 58 21.28 -0.08 -28.95
C LEU A 58 22.28 0.23 -30.08
N GLY A 59 23.52 -0.19 -29.89
CA GLY A 59 24.47 -0.38 -30.98
C GLY A 59 24.41 -1.84 -31.39
N SER A 60 23.59 -2.17 -32.39
CA SER A 60 23.63 -3.48 -33.05
C SER A 60 24.73 -3.48 -34.12
N PRO A 61 25.53 -4.55 -34.26
CA PRO A 61 26.21 -4.84 -35.53
C PRO A 61 25.21 -5.32 -36.60
#